data_AF-A0A2E7GZZ7-F1
#
_entry.id   AF-A0A2E7GZZ7-F1
#
_cell.length_a   1.000
_cell.length_b   1.000
_cell.length_c   1.000
_cell.angle_alpha   90.00
_cell.angle_beta   90.00
_cell.angle_gamma   90.00
#
_symmetry.space_group_name_H-M   'P 1'
#
loop_
_entity.id
_entity.type
_entity.pdbx_description
1 polymer ?
#
loop_
_entity_poly.entity_id
_entity_poly.type
_entity_poly.pdbx_seq_one_letter_code
_entity_poly.pdbx_strand_id
1 'polypeptide(L)'
;MQGDELLAVTPEALAKAILERRERMATHLPKALEQRIEENDRAYGLSSKARADLNTLQADASNADQDELDKAKATYDEHEAFRRRTASRLQNVKNKIVDCEEALAFWRTMNEGGWGHLLEDAERLNSGGSSTYAKPAGRLAREDES
;
A
#
# COMPACT_ATOMS: atom_id res chain seq x y z
N MET A 1 -28.70 3.05 9.23
CA MET A 1 -28.88 4.31 8.52
C MET A 1 -30.14 4.16 7.68
N GLN A 2 -31.21 4.84 8.09
CA GLN A 2 -32.43 4.95 7.28
C GLN A 2 -32.19 5.98 6.17
N GLY A 3 -32.83 5.80 5.01
CA GLY A 3 -32.55 6.59 3.79
C GLY A 3 -32.67 8.11 3.95
N ASP A 4 -33.52 8.58 4.87
CA ASP A 4 -33.72 10.01 5.13
C ASP A 4 -32.55 10.66 5.89
N GLU A 5 -31.77 9.89 6.67
CA GLU A 5 -30.59 10.41 7.38
C GLU A 5 -29.43 10.74 6.41
N LEU A 6 -29.36 10.05 5.27
CA LEU A 6 -28.33 10.29 4.24
C LEU A 6 -28.59 11.59 3.45
N LEU A 7 -29.85 12.01 3.33
CA LEU A 7 -30.23 13.27 2.66
C LEU A 7 -29.96 14.51 3.52
N ALA A 8 -29.74 14.35 4.83
CA ALA A 8 -29.41 15.43 5.76
C ALA A 8 -27.90 15.67 5.93
N VAL A 9 -27.05 14.82 5.34
CA VAL A 9 -25.59 14.97 5.43
C VAL A 9 -25.14 16.06 4.45
N THR A 10 -24.68 17.18 4.98
CA THR A 10 -24.06 18.22 4.15
C THR A 10 -22.71 17.72 3.61
N PRO A 11 -22.24 18.22 2.46
CA PRO A 11 -20.91 17.89 1.96
C PRO A 11 -19.82 18.09 3.00
N GLU A 12 -19.91 19.16 3.79
CA GLU A 12 -18.97 19.47 4.88
C GLU A 12 -18.99 18.41 5.97
N ALA A 13 -20.18 17.95 6.38
CA ALA A 13 -20.31 16.86 7.34
C ALA A 13 -19.68 15.56 6.79
N LEU A 14 -19.80 15.31 5.49
CA LEU A 14 -19.18 14.16 4.84
C LEU A 14 -17.66 14.26 4.78
N ALA A 15 -17.08 15.39 4.35
CA ALA A 15 -15.62 15.55 4.36
C ALA A 15 -15.05 15.43 5.76
N LYS A 16 -15.72 16.01 6.76
CA LYS A 16 -15.32 15.88 8.16
C LYS A 16 -15.32 14.42 8.61
N ALA A 17 -16.38 13.66 8.30
CA ALA A 17 -16.45 12.24 8.62
C ALA A 17 -15.37 11.40 7.91
N ILE A 18 -15.06 11.71 6.64
CA ILE A 18 -13.99 11.07 5.90
C ILE A 18 -12.62 11.39 6.53
N LEU A 19 -12.38 12.66 6.86
CA LEU A 19 -11.16 13.14 7.49
C LEU A 19 -10.93 12.44 8.84
N GLU A 20 -11.93 12.42 9.72
CA GLU A 20 -11.86 11.73 11.02
C GLU A 20 -11.54 10.23 10.85
N ARG A 21 -12.15 9.58 9.86
CA ARG A 21 -11.86 8.16 9.57
C ARG A 21 -10.40 7.97 9.14
N ARG A 22 -9.86 8.86 8.30
CA ARG A 22 -8.48 8.80 7.83
C ARG A 22 -7.49 9.10 8.96
N GLU A 23 -7.79 10.05 9.83
CA GLU A 23 -6.97 10.34 11.01
C GLU A 23 -6.93 9.14 11.96
N ARG A 24 -8.07 8.49 12.22
CA ARG A 24 -8.10 7.24 13.00
C ARG A 24 -7.32 6.11 12.35
N MET A 25 -7.28 6.02 11.02
CA MET A 25 -6.44 5.03 10.36
C MET A 25 -4.95 5.37 10.55
N ALA A 26 -4.58 6.64 10.38
CA ALA A 26 -3.21 7.12 10.48
C ALA A 26 -2.57 6.86 11.86
N THR A 27 -3.34 6.86 12.95
CA THR A 27 -2.81 6.57 14.29
C THR A 27 -2.28 5.13 14.42
N HIS A 28 -2.80 4.18 13.65
CA HIS A 28 -2.43 2.76 13.76
C HIS A 28 -1.39 2.32 12.71
N LEU A 29 -1.20 3.10 11.64
CA LEU A 29 -0.29 2.75 10.55
C LEU A 29 1.19 2.64 10.96
N PRO A 30 1.75 3.52 11.82
CA PRO A 30 3.14 3.40 12.26
C PRO A 30 3.42 2.07 12.97
N LYS A 31 2.53 1.66 13.87
CA LYS A 31 2.63 0.36 14.55
C LYS A 31 2.54 -0.81 13.58
N ALA A 32 1.65 -0.72 12.59
CA ALA A 32 1.53 -1.74 11.55
C ALA A 32 2.80 -1.79 10.67
N LEU A 33 3.43 -0.66 10.38
CA LEU A 33 4.68 -0.57 9.63
C LEU A 33 5.82 -1.26 10.39
N GLU A 34 6.02 -0.92 11.66
CA GLU A 34 7.05 -1.53 12.52
C GLU A 34 6.91 -3.05 12.58
N GLN A 35 5.69 -3.56 12.80
CA GLN A 35 5.42 -5.01 12.80
C GLN A 35 5.81 -5.69 11.47
N ARG A 36 5.61 -5.02 10.33
CA ARG A 36 5.99 -5.58 9.02
C ARG A 36 7.46 -5.47 8.73
N ILE A 37 8.15 -4.45 9.27
CA ILE A 37 9.61 -4.34 9.22
C ILE A 37 10.22 -5.52 9.99
N GLU A 38 9.82 -5.73 11.24
CA GLU A 38 10.30 -6.85 12.06
C GLU A 38 10.04 -8.22 11.42
N GLU A 39 8.84 -8.42 10.84
CA GLU A 39 8.50 -9.66 10.11
C GLU A 39 9.44 -9.88 8.92
N ASN A 40 9.67 -8.83 8.12
CA ASN A 40 10.56 -8.88 6.96
C ASN A 40 12.02 -9.12 7.36
N ASP A 41 12.49 -8.49 8.43
CA ASP A 41 13.87 -8.63 8.91
C ASP A 41 14.13 -10.05 9.45
N ARG A 42 13.16 -10.63 10.17
CA ARG A 42 13.20 -12.04 10.56
C ARG A 42 13.24 -12.97 9.34
N ALA A 43 12.38 -12.71 8.34
CA ALA A 43 12.35 -13.51 7.11
C ALA A 43 13.66 -13.40 6.32
N TYR A 44 14.26 -12.21 6.28
CA TYR A 44 15.57 -11.98 5.68
C TYR A 44 16.64 -12.82 6.38
N GLY A 45 16.70 -12.78 7.72
CA GLY A 45 17.64 -13.58 8.51
C GLY A 45 17.55 -15.08 8.23
N LEU A 46 16.33 -15.63 8.16
CA LEU A 46 16.10 -17.05 7.84
C LEU A 46 16.59 -17.41 6.43
N SER A 47 16.21 -16.61 5.43
CA SER A 47 16.62 -16.84 4.04
C SER A 47 18.13 -16.71 3.86
N SER A 48 18.76 -15.75 4.54
CA SER A 48 20.19 -15.52 4.45
C SER A 48 20.98 -16.63 5.11
N LYS A 49 20.50 -17.15 6.25
CA LYS A 49 21.09 -18.31 6.92
C LYS A 49 21.00 -19.56 6.04
N ALA A 50 19.80 -19.90 5.55
CA ALA A 50 19.63 -21.07 4.69
C ALA A 50 20.43 -20.97 3.38
N ARG A 51 20.62 -19.75 2.86
CA ARG A 51 21.51 -19.53 1.72
C ARG A 51 22.97 -19.82 2.06
N ALA A 52 23.44 -19.39 3.23
CA ALA A 52 24.80 -19.67 3.67
C ALA A 52 25.00 -21.19 3.86
N ASP A 53 24.05 -21.85 4.51
CA ASP A 53 24.08 -23.30 4.75
C ASP A 53 24.10 -24.08 3.41
N LEU A 54 23.27 -23.68 2.44
CA LEU A 54 23.29 -24.26 1.09
C LEU A 54 24.64 -24.07 0.40
N ASN A 55 25.21 -22.85 0.46
CA ASN A 55 26.50 -22.57 -0.16
C ASN A 55 27.64 -23.37 0.48
N THR A 56 27.62 -23.57 1.80
CA THR A 56 28.63 -24.38 2.49
C THR A 56 28.55 -25.84 2.05
N LEU A 57 27.34 -26.41 1.96
CA LEU A 57 27.16 -27.79 1.49
C LEU A 57 27.57 -27.95 0.02
N GLN A 58 27.30 -26.95 -0.82
CA GLN A 58 27.74 -26.95 -2.23
C GLN A 58 29.26 -26.82 -2.39
N ALA A 59 29.93 -26.10 -1.49
CA ALA A 59 31.40 -26.02 -1.49
C ALA A 59 32.03 -27.35 -1.04
N ASP A 60 31.38 -28.04 -0.11
CA ASP A 60 31.79 -29.36 0.41
C ASP A 60 31.25 -30.53 -0.44
N ALA A 61 30.80 -30.28 -1.68
CA ALA A 61 30.13 -31.24 -2.57
C ALA A 61 30.91 -32.54 -2.85
N SER A 62 32.17 -32.64 -2.47
CA SER A 62 32.94 -33.89 -2.50
C SER A 62 32.50 -34.89 -1.42
N ASN A 63 31.85 -34.42 -0.34
CA ASN A 63 31.43 -35.20 0.82
C ASN A 63 29.92 -35.10 1.13
N ALA A 64 29.21 -34.14 0.52
CA ALA A 64 27.77 -33.94 0.78
C ALA A 64 26.91 -34.93 -0.02
N ASP A 65 25.92 -35.53 0.65
CA ASP A 65 24.92 -36.37 0.00
C ASP A 65 23.98 -35.52 -0.87
N GLN A 66 23.57 -36.04 -2.02
CA GLN A 66 22.67 -35.35 -2.94
C GLN A 66 21.32 -35.05 -2.26
N ASP A 67 20.84 -35.98 -1.41
CA ASP A 67 19.62 -35.80 -0.63
C ASP A 67 19.74 -34.65 0.40
N GLU A 68 20.93 -34.41 0.95
CA GLU A 68 21.18 -33.30 1.88
C GLU A 68 21.19 -31.95 1.16
N LEU A 69 21.81 -31.90 -0.03
CA LEU A 69 21.78 -30.73 -0.90
C LEU A 69 20.36 -30.36 -1.33
N ASP A 70 19.55 -31.34 -1.70
CA ASP A 70 18.16 -31.12 -2.13
C ASP A 70 17.29 -30.61 -0.97
N LYS A 71 17.48 -31.14 0.25
CA LYS A 71 16.80 -30.64 1.46
C LYS A 71 17.22 -29.21 1.80
N ALA A 72 18.52 -28.89 1.74
CA ALA A 72 19.01 -27.54 1.99
C ALA A 72 18.46 -26.55 0.96
N LYS A 73 18.37 -26.96 -0.31
CA LYS A 73 17.80 -26.15 -1.38
C LYS A 73 16.31 -25.89 -1.16
N ALA A 74 15.55 -26.93 -0.83
CA ALA A 74 14.12 -26.79 -0.51
C ALA A 74 13.90 -25.82 0.66
N THR A 75 14.71 -25.94 1.72
CA THR A 75 14.65 -25.05 2.89
C THR A 75 14.93 -23.60 2.51
N TYR A 76 15.96 -23.36 1.67
CA TYR A 76 16.25 -22.04 1.15
C TYR A 76 15.08 -21.47 0.32
N ASP A 77 14.53 -22.26 -0.60
CA ASP A 77 13.43 -21.83 -1.46
C ASP A 77 12.17 -21.48 -0.65
N GLU A 78 11.86 -22.23 0.41
CA GLU A 78 10.77 -21.94 1.33
C GLU A 78 10.95 -20.61 2.09
N HIS A 79 12.15 -20.40 2.65
CA HIS A 79 12.47 -19.16 3.37
C HIS A 79 12.52 -17.95 2.44
N GLU A 80 13.03 -18.12 1.22
CA GLU A 80 13.05 -17.07 0.21
C GLU A 80 11.63 -16.73 -0.27
N ALA A 81 10.76 -17.73 -0.46
CA ALA A 81 9.35 -17.48 -0.75
C ALA A 81 8.65 -16.74 0.40
N PHE A 82 8.96 -17.09 1.65
CA PHE A 82 8.45 -16.37 2.82
C PHE A 82 8.94 -14.92 2.87
N ARG A 83 10.23 -14.67 2.61
CA ARG A 83 10.80 -13.32 2.51
C ARG A 83 10.10 -12.48 1.44
N ARG A 84 9.83 -13.04 0.25
CA ARG A 84 9.11 -12.32 -0.81
C ARG A 84 7.70 -11.92 -0.40
N ARG A 85 6.98 -12.82 0.28
CA ARG A 85 5.63 -12.52 0.79
C ARG A 85 5.64 -11.41 1.84
N THR A 86 6.60 -11.44 2.77
CA THR A 86 6.72 -10.44 3.84
C THR A 86 7.17 -9.08 3.29
N ALA A 87 8.11 -9.05 2.33
CA ALA A 87 8.50 -7.85 1.60
C ALA A 87 7.31 -7.20 0.86
N SER A 88 6.47 -8.00 0.19
CA SER A 88 5.25 -7.50 -0.47
C SER A 88 4.27 -6.91 0.54
N ARG A 89 4.04 -7.57 1.68
CA ARG A 89 3.19 -7.04 2.76
C ARG A 89 3.72 -5.72 3.32
N LEU A 90 5.03 -5.61 3.53
CA LEU A 90 5.69 -4.38 3.96
C LEU A 90 5.47 -3.26 2.94
N GLN A 91 5.69 -3.54 1.65
CA GLN A 91 5.46 -2.55 0.60
C GLN A 91 3.99 -2.09 0.56
N ASN A 92 3.04 -3.01 0.71
CA ASN A 92 1.62 -2.65 0.76
C ASN A 92 1.30 -1.71 1.93
N VAL A 93 1.92 -1.90 3.10
CA VAL A 93 1.73 -0.97 4.24
C VAL A 93 2.36 0.39 3.96
N LYS A 94 3.55 0.44 3.36
CA LYS A 94 4.18 1.69 2.94
C LYS A 94 3.29 2.48 1.97
N ASN A 95 2.76 1.81 0.94
CA ASN A 95 1.85 2.44 -0.01
C ASN A 95 0.60 2.96 0.69
N LYS A 96 -0.01 2.18 1.59
CA LYS A 96 -1.18 2.62 2.38
C LYS A 96 -0.92 3.84 3.25
N ILE A 97 0.31 4.03 3.73
CA ILE A 97 0.71 5.22 4.50
C ILE A 97 0.70 6.43 3.58
N VAL A 98 1.39 6.34 2.45
CA VAL A 98 1.41 7.41 1.44
C VAL A 98 -0.01 7.76 0.99
N ASP A 99 -0.82 6.76 0.63
CA ASP A 99 -2.22 6.96 0.24
C ASP A 99 -3.05 7.64 1.35
N CYS A 100 -2.78 7.34 2.62
CA CYS A 100 -3.47 7.99 3.74
C CYS A 100 -3.00 9.42 3.95
N GLU A 101 -1.70 9.70 3.81
CA GLU A 101 -1.14 11.05 3.92
C GLU A 101 -1.67 11.96 2.81
N GLU A 102 -1.69 11.48 1.56
CA GLU A 102 -2.27 12.18 0.41
C GLU A 102 -3.77 12.42 0.62
N ALA A 103 -4.51 11.41 1.09
CA ALA A 103 -5.93 11.57 1.39
C ALA A 103 -6.17 12.59 2.52
N LEU A 104 -5.34 12.59 3.57
CA LEU A 104 -5.44 13.56 4.66
C LEU A 104 -5.20 14.98 4.15
N ALA A 105 -4.17 15.19 3.33
CA ALA A 105 -3.90 16.48 2.72
C ALA A 105 -5.08 16.95 1.87
N PHE A 106 -5.59 16.09 0.99
CA PHE A 106 -6.75 16.38 0.14
C PHE A 106 -7.99 16.77 0.96
N TRP A 107 -8.39 15.94 1.92
CA TRP A 107 -9.63 16.16 2.69
C TRP A 107 -9.53 17.32 3.67
N ARG A 108 -8.32 17.71 4.11
CA ARG A 108 -8.12 18.96 4.87
C ARG A 108 -8.44 20.18 4.02
N THR A 109 -7.93 20.25 2.79
CA THR A 109 -8.25 21.32 1.83
C THR A 109 -9.75 21.38 1.54
N MET A 110 -10.42 20.22 1.41
CA MET A 110 -11.87 20.17 1.21
C MET A 110 -12.64 20.74 2.41
N ASN A 111 -12.21 20.41 3.62
CA ASN A 111 -12.84 20.88 4.84
C ASN A 111 -12.73 22.41 5.04
N GLU A 112 -11.77 23.06 4.38
CA GLU A 112 -11.57 24.53 4.39
C GLU A 112 -12.38 25.26 3.30
N GLY A 113 -13.19 24.55 2.50
CA GLY A 113 -14.07 25.15 1.49
C GLY A 113 -13.61 24.98 0.03
N GLY A 114 -12.61 24.13 -0.24
CA GLY A 114 -12.07 23.85 -1.57
C GLY A 114 -12.95 23.00 -2.51
N TRP A 115 -14.28 23.08 -2.39
CA TRP A 115 -15.22 22.17 -3.07
C TRP A 115 -15.35 22.37 -4.58
N GLY A 116 -14.91 23.51 -5.12
CA GLY A 116 -15.18 23.94 -6.51
C GLY A 116 -14.85 22.85 -7.54
N HIS A 117 -13.63 22.32 -7.51
CA HIS A 117 -13.20 21.29 -8.47
C HIS A 117 -13.99 19.97 -8.36
N LEU A 118 -14.56 19.60 -7.20
CA LEU A 118 -15.40 18.40 -7.05
C LEU A 118 -16.77 18.61 -7.71
N LEU A 119 -17.31 19.82 -7.62
CA LEU A 119 -18.54 20.19 -8.31
C LEU A 119 -18.32 20.22 -9.82
N GLU A 120 -17.22 20.81 -10.27
CA GLU A 120 -16.82 20.82 -11.69
C GLU A 120 -16.64 19.39 -12.23
N ASP A 121 -16.00 18.51 -11.46
CA ASP A 121 -15.84 17.10 -11.83
C ASP A 121 -17.18 16.36 -11.89
N ALA A 122 -18.09 16.63 -10.96
CA ALA A 122 -19.43 16.04 -10.94
C ALA A 122 -20.27 16.50 -12.15
N GLU A 123 -20.23 17.79 -12.46
CA GLU A 123 -20.90 18.36 -13.63
C GLU A 123 -20.34 17.79 -14.93
N ARG A 124 -19.01 17.71 -15.05
CA ARG A 124 -18.32 17.11 -16.20
C ARG A 124 -18.73 15.66 -16.43
N LEU A 125 -18.83 14.86 -15.38
CA LEU A 125 -19.30 13.47 -15.47
C LEU A 125 -20.78 13.41 -15.87
N ASN A 126 -21.63 14.26 -15.29
CA ASN A 126 -23.06 14.31 -15.60
C ASN A 126 -23.32 14.73 -17.05
N SER A 127 -22.46 15.58 -17.63
CA SER A 127 -22.52 15.97 -19.04
C SER A 127 -21.91 14.94 -20.00
N GLY A 128 -21.53 13.74 -19.53
CA GLY A 128 -20.94 12.69 -20.35
C GLY A 128 -19.43 12.82 -20.60
N GLY A 129 -18.75 13.70 -19.86
CA GLY A 129 -17.29 13.83 -19.90
C GLY A 129 -16.56 12.65 -19.27
N SER A 130 -15.28 12.47 -19.60
CA SER A 130 -14.47 11.35 -19.10
C SER A 130 -14.14 11.49 -17.62
N SER A 131 -14.15 10.40 -16.86
CA SER A 131 -13.64 10.40 -15.48
C SER A 131 -12.15 10.75 -15.43
N THR A 132 -11.71 11.40 -14.35
CA THR A 132 -10.28 11.64 -14.04
C THR A 132 -9.47 10.34 -14.10
N TYR A 133 -10.06 9.21 -13.70
CA TYR A 133 -9.44 7.89 -13.78
C TYR A 133 -9.38 7.30 -15.20
N ALA A 134 -10.19 7.80 -16.13
CA ALA A 134 -10.18 7.39 -17.53
C ALA A 134 -9.21 8.22 -18.39
N LYS A 135 -8.67 9.32 -17.86
CA LYS A 135 -7.64 10.10 -18.55
C LYS A 135 -6.32 9.29 -18.50
N PRO A 136 -5.67 8.98 -19.64
CA PRO A 136 -4.35 8.37 -19.62
C PRO A 136 -3.37 9.31 -18.92
N ALA A 137 -2.50 8.74 -18.07
CA ALA A 137 -1.60 9.46 -17.15
C ALA A 137 -0.73 10.57 -17.80
N GLY A 138 -0.60 10.61 -19.13
CA GLY A 138 0.16 11.62 -19.86
C GLY A 138 -0.58 12.94 -20.19
N ARG A 139 -1.88 13.10 -19.86
CA ARG A 139 -2.66 14.31 -20.26
C ARG A 139 -2.89 15.33 -19.14
N LEU A 140 -2.68 14.97 -17.87
CA LEU A 140 -2.84 15.90 -16.73
C LEU A 140 -1.80 17.05 -16.72
N ALA A 141 -0.64 16.88 -17.37
CA ALA A 141 0.42 17.89 -17.36
C ALA A 141 0.28 19.01 -18.40
N ARG A 142 -0.79 19.05 -19.22
CA ARG A 142 -0.93 20.05 -20.31
C ARG A 142 -2.11 21.00 -20.18
N GLU A 143 -3.01 20.78 -19.22
CA GLU A 143 -4.22 21.59 -19.07
C GLU A 143 -4.09 22.69 -17.99
N ASP A 144 -3.03 22.67 -17.17
CA ASP A 144 -2.78 23.69 -16.12
C ASP A 144 -1.86 24.85 -16.57
N GLU A 145 -1.45 24.89 -17.84
CA GLU A 145 -0.69 26.00 -18.44
C GLU A 145 -1.46 26.59 -19.64
N SER A 146 -2.57 27.29 -19.39
CA SER A 146 -3.22 28.18 -20.38
C SER A 146 -4.12 29.21 -19.72
#